data_AF-R6CEK4-F1
#
_entry.id   AF-R6CEK4-F1
#
_cell.length_a   1.000
_cell.length_b   1.000
_cell.length_c   1.000
_cell.angle_alpha   90.00
_cell.angle_beta   90.00
_cell.angle_gamma   90.00
#
_symmetry.space_group_name_H-M   'P 1'
#
loop_
_entity.id
_entity.type
_entity.pdbx_description
1 polymer ?
#
loop_
_entity_poly.entity_id
_entity_poly.type
_entity_poly.pdbx_seq_one_letter_code
_entity_poly.pdbx_strand_id
1 'polypeptide(L)'
;MRECVNEMKISFSARSENEAFARACVSSFVSQLDPYVSELAELKTAVSEAVTNAVVHGYRGVRGGVIYMHIKLFADRRVYIKIRDKGCGIEDIALAMQPLYTTAPEEERAGLGFAVMESFTDRLRVKSSPGRGTALVMEKTLQERTENGSFENKREISGARRRKSGAGTPMCQSVSGKGD
;
A
#
# COMPACT_ATOMS: atom_id res chain seq x y z
N MET A 1 24.71 -1.78 -10.08
CA MET A 1 24.07 -2.25 -8.82
C MET A 1 23.22 -1.08 -8.33
N ARG A 2 21.93 -1.26 -8.04
CA ARG A 2 21.06 -0.15 -7.63
C ARG A 2 21.53 0.36 -6.25
N GLU A 3 21.74 1.66 -6.13
CA GLU A 3 22.31 2.29 -4.93
C GLU A 3 21.31 2.24 -3.77
N CYS A 4 21.74 1.68 -2.64
CA CYS A 4 20.98 1.65 -1.40
C CYS A 4 21.21 2.98 -0.68
N VAL A 5 20.16 3.77 -0.50
CA VAL A 5 20.25 5.13 0.08
C VAL A 5 20.03 5.13 1.59
N ASN A 6 19.30 4.15 2.13
CA ASN A 6 19.10 4.00 3.57
C ASN A 6 18.77 2.54 3.93
N GLU A 7 19.10 2.11 5.16
CA GLU A 7 18.67 0.81 5.68
C GLU A 7 18.30 0.83 7.17
N MET A 8 17.36 -0.03 7.54
CA MET A 8 16.94 -0.26 8.93
C MET A 8 16.98 -1.75 9.22
N LYS A 9 17.58 -2.13 10.35
CA LYS A 9 17.55 -3.49 10.90
C LYS A 9 16.97 -3.44 12.30
N ILE A 10 15.89 -4.17 12.53
CA ILE A 10 15.31 -4.34 13.85
C ILE A 10 15.07 -5.82 14.13
N SER A 11 15.08 -6.17 15.41
CA SER A 11 14.64 -7.47 15.87
C SER A 11 13.77 -7.32 17.10
N PHE A 12 12.74 -8.14 17.19
CA PHE A 12 11.78 -8.09 18.28
C PHE A 12 11.26 -9.49 18.60
N SER A 13 10.73 -9.67 19.80
CA SER A 13 10.17 -10.95 20.24
C SER A 13 9.00 -11.35 19.34
N ALA A 14 8.91 -12.64 19.00
CA ALA A 14 7.81 -13.23 18.26
C ALA A 14 6.54 -13.28 19.14
N ARG A 15 5.85 -12.14 19.22
CA ARG A 15 4.61 -11.96 19.98
C ARG A 15 3.63 -11.15 19.14
N SER A 16 2.35 -11.49 19.21
CA SER A 16 1.32 -10.84 18.38
C SER A 16 1.18 -9.33 18.65
N GLU A 17 1.50 -8.86 19.86
CA GLU A 17 1.51 -7.43 20.19
C GLU A 17 2.53 -6.65 19.36
N ASN A 18 3.59 -7.30 18.89
CA ASN A 18 4.63 -6.67 18.08
C ASN A 18 4.26 -6.60 16.58
N GLU A 19 3.14 -7.17 16.15
CA GLU A 19 2.67 -7.03 14.75
C GLU A 19 2.36 -5.56 14.43
N ALA A 20 1.67 -4.86 15.35
CA ALA A 20 1.39 -3.43 15.21
C ALA A 20 2.67 -2.58 15.19
N PHE A 21 3.65 -2.95 16.03
CA PHE A 21 4.96 -2.30 16.05
C PHE A 21 5.69 -2.47 14.71
N ALA A 22 5.73 -3.68 14.15
CA ALA A 22 6.36 -3.94 12.86
C ALA A 22 5.73 -3.10 11.73
N ARG A 23 4.39 -3.01 11.70
CA ARG A 23 3.66 -2.15 10.75
C ARG A 23 4.02 -0.67 10.92
N ALA A 24 4.13 -0.19 12.15
CA ALA A 24 4.53 1.19 12.43
C ALA A 24 5.95 1.49 11.95
N CYS A 25 6.90 0.57 12.19
CA CYS A 25 8.29 0.71 11.74
C CYS A 25 8.41 0.75 10.22
N VAL A 26 7.78 -0.18 9.49
CA VAL A 26 7.80 -0.14 8.02
C VAL A 26 7.16 1.15 7.50
N SER A 27 6.05 1.58 8.10
CA SER A 27 5.37 2.81 7.67
C SER A 27 6.28 4.01 7.81
N SER A 28 6.82 4.21 9.02
CA SER A 28 7.68 5.35 9.33
C SER A 28 8.93 5.35 8.47
N PHE A 29 9.56 4.19 8.27
CA PHE A 29 10.80 4.12 7.50
C PHE A 29 10.57 4.33 6.00
N VAL A 30 9.52 3.75 5.42
CA VAL A 30 9.23 3.86 3.98
C VAL A 30 8.68 5.25 3.61
N SER A 31 8.07 5.99 4.53
CA SER A 31 7.60 7.36 4.29
C SER A 31 8.69 8.33 3.81
N GLN A 32 9.97 8.02 4.03
CA GLN A 32 11.10 8.79 3.49
C GLN A 32 11.14 8.83 1.95
N LEU A 33 10.43 7.93 1.27
CA LEU A 33 10.30 7.93 -0.20
C LEU A 33 9.01 8.60 -0.69
N ASP A 34 8.23 9.23 0.19
CA ASP A 34 6.95 9.87 -0.12
C ASP A 34 5.97 8.95 -0.91
N PRO A 35 5.64 7.75 -0.38
CA PRO A 35 4.72 6.80 -1.05
C PRO A 35 3.30 7.34 -1.12
N TYR A 36 2.49 6.77 -2.01
CA TYR A 36 1.04 6.90 -1.91
C TYR A 36 0.51 6.20 -0.65
N VAL A 37 -0.61 6.69 -0.12
CA VAL A 37 -1.27 6.09 1.06
C VAL A 37 -1.64 4.63 0.80
N SER A 38 -2.06 4.31 -0.43
CA SER A 38 -2.34 2.93 -0.87
C SER A 38 -1.10 2.05 -0.80
N GLU A 39 0.03 2.49 -1.36
CA GLU A 39 1.29 1.73 -1.34
C GLU A 39 1.78 1.49 0.09
N LEU A 40 1.62 2.48 0.97
CA LEU A 40 1.97 2.34 2.37
C LEU A 40 1.05 1.33 3.08
N ALA A 41 -0.26 1.35 2.78
CA ALA A 41 -1.21 0.39 3.32
C ALA A 41 -0.89 -1.05 2.85
N GLU A 42 -0.59 -1.23 1.57
CA GLU A 42 -0.18 -2.51 0.98
C GLU A 42 1.08 -3.08 1.65
N LEU A 43 2.11 -2.26 1.84
CA LEU A 43 3.34 -2.67 2.53
C LEU A 43 3.10 -3.01 4.00
N LYS A 44 2.25 -2.26 4.71
CA LYS A 44 1.86 -2.57 6.09
C LYS A 44 1.17 -3.92 6.18
N THR A 45 0.24 -4.21 5.28
CA THR A 45 -0.48 -5.48 5.27
C THR A 45 0.47 -6.62 4.95
N ALA A 46 1.32 -6.49 3.93
CA ALA A 46 2.31 -7.51 3.57
C ALA A 46 3.30 -7.79 4.72
N VAL A 47 3.78 -6.75 5.42
CA VAL A 47 4.60 -6.92 6.63
C VAL A 47 3.81 -7.58 7.77
N SER A 48 2.54 -7.25 7.94
CA SER A 48 1.69 -7.91 8.93
C SER A 48 1.61 -9.41 8.67
N GLU A 49 1.23 -9.81 7.45
CA GLU A 49 1.12 -11.23 7.07
C GLU A 49 2.45 -11.98 7.29
N ALA A 50 3.57 -11.38 6.89
CA ALA A 50 4.90 -11.95 7.11
C ALA A 50 5.24 -12.16 8.60
N VAL A 51 4.96 -11.17 9.45
CA VAL A 51 5.23 -11.24 10.89
C VAL A 51 4.27 -12.21 11.57
N THR A 52 2.98 -12.14 11.24
CA THR A 52 1.97 -13.09 11.73
C THR A 52 2.35 -14.51 11.36
N ASN A 53 2.84 -14.77 10.15
CA ASN A 53 3.31 -16.09 9.75
C ASN A 53 4.47 -16.60 10.62
N ALA A 54 5.43 -15.74 10.95
CA ALA A 54 6.52 -16.11 11.84
C ALA A 54 6.02 -16.40 13.28
N VAL A 55 5.08 -15.61 13.80
CA VAL A 55 4.49 -15.81 15.13
C VAL A 55 3.68 -17.10 15.20
N VAL A 56 2.73 -17.28 14.28
CA VAL A 56 1.73 -18.36 14.31
C VAL A 56 2.31 -19.68 13.84
N HIS A 57 3.04 -19.67 12.71
CA HIS A 57 3.55 -20.89 12.11
C HIS A 57 5.00 -21.16 12.52
N GLY A 58 5.86 -20.14 12.49
CA GLY A 58 7.29 -20.30 12.78
C GLY A 58 7.56 -20.72 14.24
N TYR A 59 6.94 -20.05 15.21
CA TYR A 59 7.18 -20.30 16.64
C TYR A 59 5.99 -21.00 17.33
N ARG A 60 5.20 -21.76 16.59
CA ARG A 60 4.02 -22.45 17.12
C ARG A 60 4.38 -23.38 18.28
N GLY A 61 3.70 -23.20 19.42
CA GLY A 61 3.93 -24.01 20.62
C GLY A 61 5.28 -23.79 21.32
N VAL A 62 6.10 -22.85 20.84
CA VAL A 62 7.41 -22.52 21.44
C VAL A 62 7.29 -21.20 22.19
N ARG A 63 7.72 -21.20 23.47
CA ARG A 63 7.88 -19.95 24.21
C ARG A 63 9.20 -19.30 23.85
N GLY A 64 9.11 -18.06 23.38
CA GLY A 64 10.28 -17.31 22.96
C GLY A 64 10.61 -17.54 21.49
N GLY A 65 11.11 -16.50 20.86
CA GLY A 65 11.37 -16.44 19.43
C GLY A 65 11.71 -15.01 19.07
N VAL A 66 12.53 -14.83 18.05
CA VAL A 66 12.94 -13.50 17.58
C VAL A 66 12.65 -13.40 16.09
N ILE A 67 11.96 -12.32 15.73
CA ILE A 67 11.73 -11.95 14.34
C ILE A 67 12.74 -10.86 13.99
N TYR A 68 13.40 -11.02 12.85
CA TYR A 68 14.37 -10.08 12.32
C TYR A 68 13.76 -9.43 11.08
N MET A 69 13.66 -8.10 11.08
CA MET A 69 13.19 -7.32 9.94
C MET A 69 14.30 -6.40 9.45
N HIS A 70 14.59 -6.47 8.15
CA HIS A 70 15.59 -5.65 7.47
C HIS A 70 14.94 -4.96 6.28
N ILE A 71 14.91 -3.63 6.31
CA ILE A 71 14.38 -2.80 5.24
C ILE A 71 15.51 -2.02 4.60
N LYS A 72 15.50 -1.94 3.27
CA LYS A 72 16.40 -1.09 2.49
C LYS A 72 15.60 -0.24 1.52
N LEU A 73 15.98 1.02 1.43
CA LEU A 73 15.46 1.98 0.46
C LEU A 73 16.53 2.19 -0.60
N PHE A 74 16.12 2.22 -1.86
CA PHE A 74 17.01 2.44 -3.00
C PHE A 74 16.70 3.76 -3.71
N ALA A 75 17.70 4.31 -4.41
CA ALA A 75 17.57 5.57 -5.15
C ALA A 75 16.46 5.53 -6.22
N ASP A 76 16.17 4.34 -6.78
CA ASP A 76 15.11 4.11 -7.76
C ASP A 76 13.73 3.88 -7.13
N ARG A 77 13.51 4.42 -5.92
CA ARG A 77 12.26 4.30 -5.14
C ARG A 77 11.84 2.87 -4.82
N ARG A 78 12.74 1.91 -4.97
CA ARG A 78 12.50 0.52 -4.60
C ARG A 78 12.66 0.34 -3.09
N VAL A 79 11.72 -0.39 -2.52
CA VAL A 79 11.71 -0.86 -1.13
C VAL A 79 12.02 -2.35 -1.14
N TYR A 80 13.02 -2.75 -0.37
CA TYR A 80 13.33 -4.14 -0.09
C TYR A 80 13.00 -4.42 1.38
N ILE A 81 12.23 -5.47 1.64
CA ILE A 81 11.86 -5.90 2.99
C ILE A 81 12.22 -7.36 3.13
N LYS A 82 13.07 -7.69 4.09
CA LYS A 82 13.36 -9.06 4.48
C LYS A 82 12.88 -9.30 5.90
N ILE A 83 12.04 -10.31 6.07
CA ILE A 83 11.60 -10.79 7.38
C ILE A 83 12.12 -12.22 7.54
N ARG A 84 12.70 -12.51 8.70
CA ARG A 84 13.31 -13.81 8.99
C ARG A 84 13.04 -14.22 10.43
N ASP A 85 12.79 -15.49 10.63
CA ASP A 85 12.73 -16.16 11.92
C ASP A 85 13.75 -17.31 12.01
N LYS A 86 13.76 -18.01 13.15
CA LYS A 86 14.51 -19.24 13.41
C LYS A 86 13.56 -20.34 13.93
N GLY A 87 12.31 -20.30 13.48
CA GLY A 87 11.26 -21.20 13.89
C GLY A 87 11.39 -22.60 13.30
N CYS A 88 10.29 -23.35 13.29
CA CYS A 88 10.22 -24.71 12.76
C CYS A 88 10.48 -24.81 11.25
N GLY A 89 10.32 -23.71 10.51
CA GLY A 89 10.47 -23.70 9.06
C GLY A 89 9.28 -24.33 8.33
N ILE A 90 9.40 -24.46 7.01
CA ILE A 90 8.37 -24.98 6.11
C ILE A 90 8.95 -26.20 5.39
N GLU A 91 8.23 -27.31 5.43
CA GLU A 91 8.63 -28.57 4.77
C GLU A 91 8.46 -28.49 3.26
N ASP A 92 7.26 -28.14 2.80
CA ASP A 92 6.96 -27.92 1.38
C ASP A 92 6.54 -26.45 1.16
N ILE A 93 7.47 -25.67 0.62
CA ILE A 93 7.24 -24.25 0.31
C ILE A 93 6.22 -24.10 -0.82
N ALA A 94 6.25 -24.98 -1.82
CA ALA A 94 5.35 -24.89 -2.96
C ALA A 94 3.90 -25.12 -2.52
N LEU A 95 3.69 -26.09 -1.63
CA LEU A 95 2.38 -26.32 -1.00
C LEU A 95 1.97 -25.15 -0.10
N ALA A 96 2.87 -24.64 0.74
CA ALA A 96 2.58 -23.54 1.65
C ALA A 96 2.18 -22.25 0.92
N MET A 97 2.67 -22.05 -0.30
CA MET A 97 2.33 -20.91 -1.16
C MET A 97 0.99 -21.07 -1.89
N GLN A 98 0.35 -22.24 -1.85
CA GLN A 98 -0.97 -22.40 -2.46
C GLN A 98 -2.02 -21.58 -1.70
N PRO A 99 -2.87 -20.80 -2.40
CA PRO A 99 -3.95 -20.08 -1.76
C PRO A 99 -4.86 -21.01 -0.96
N LEU A 100 -5.34 -20.55 0.19
CA LEU A 100 -6.22 -21.28 1.10
C LEU A 100 -5.57 -22.46 1.85
N TYR A 101 -4.29 -22.73 1.61
CA TYR A 101 -3.55 -23.71 2.40
C TYR A 101 -3.14 -23.12 3.75
N THR A 102 -3.40 -23.86 4.83
CA THR A 102 -2.97 -23.49 6.18
C THR A 102 -2.68 -24.74 7.00
N THR A 103 -1.66 -24.66 7.85
CA THR A 103 -1.40 -25.70 8.88
C THR A 103 -2.17 -25.45 10.17
N ALA A 104 -2.99 -24.39 10.22
CA ALA A 104 -3.75 -23.95 11.39
C ALA A 104 -5.24 -23.67 11.07
N PRO A 105 -5.98 -24.63 10.49
CA PRO A 105 -7.36 -24.40 10.08
C PRO A 105 -8.31 -24.11 11.26
N GLU A 106 -8.01 -24.65 12.43
CA GLU A 106 -8.81 -24.48 13.65
C GLU A 106 -8.68 -23.08 14.27
N GLU A 107 -7.70 -22.29 13.82
CA GLU A 107 -7.51 -20.88 14.24
C GLU A 107 -8.19 -19.88 13.29
N GLU A 108 -9.17 -20.34 12.50
CA GLU A 108 -9.92 -19.56 11.49
C GLU A 108 -9.01 -18.83 10.47
N ARG A 109 -7.81 -19.36 10.23
CA ARG A 109 -6.84 -18.76 9.30
C ARG A 109 -7.15 -19.15 7.87
N ALA A 110 -7.48 -18.18 7.03
CA ALA A 110 -7.85 -18.41 5.64
C ALA A 110 -6.73 -18.92 4.72
N GLY A 111 -5.47 -19.03 5.17
CA GLY A 111 -4.36 -19.50 4.31
C GLY A 111 -4.02 -18.54 3.16
N LEU A 112 -4.23 -17.23 3.34
CA LEU A 112 -4.08 -16.22 2.28
C LEU A 112 -2.81 -15.36 2.40
N GLY A 113 -2.01 -15.52 3.46
CA GLY A 113 -0.91 -14.59 3.76
C GLY A 113 0.11 -14.45 2.62
N PHE A 114 0.52 -15.56 1.99
CA PHE A 114 1.42 -15.49 0.83
C PHE A 114 0.77 -14.84 -0.39
N ALA A 115 -0.48 -15.17 -0.71
CA ALA A 115 -1.22 -14.56 -1.82
C ALA A 115 -1.39 -13.04 -1.64
N VAL A 116 -1.61 -12.58 -0.41
CA VAL A 116 -1.67 -11.15 -0.06
C VAL A 116 -0.31 -10.48 -0.28
N MET A 117 0.77 -11.09 0.20
CA MET A 117 2.13 -10.57 -0.02
C MET A 117 2.50 -10.50 -1.51
N GLU A 118 2.17 -11.54 -2.29
CA GLU A 118 2.39 -11.56 -3.74
C GLU A 118 1.57 -10.49 -4.46
N SER A 119 0.32 -10.25 -4.04
CA SER A 119 -0.54 -9.25 -4.68
C SER A 119 -0.10 -7.81 -4.40
N PHE A 120 0.55 -7.57 -3.26
CA PHE A 120 0.93 -6.23 -2.81
C PHE A 120 2.37 -5.85 -3.11
N THR A 121 3.18 -6.77 -3.64
CA THR A 121 4.61 -6.57 -3.90
C THR A 121 4.96 -7.03 -5.30
N ASP A 122 5.99 -6.44 -5.90
CA ASP A 122 6.39 -6.80 -7.27
C ASP A 122 7.10 -8.17 -7.30
N ARG A 123 7.77 -8.52 -6.19
CA ARG A 123 8.50 -9.77 -6.04
C ARG A 123 8.40 -10.29 -4.62
N LEU A 124 8.05 -11.55 -4.49
CA LEU A 124 8.17 -12.33 -3.26
C LEU A 124 9.16 -13.49 -3.47
N ARG A 125 10.04 -13.71 -2.50
CA ARG A 125 10.93 -14.88 -2.45
C ARG A 125 10.91 -15.48 -1.06
N VAL A 126 10.59 -16.76 -0.97
CA VAL A 126 10.58 -17.50 0.30
C VAL A 126 11.72 -18.52 0.29
N LYS A 127 12.47 -18.58 1.39
CA LYS A 127 13.46 -19.62 1.66
C LYS A 127 13.20 -20.17 3.05
N SER A 128 13.03 -21.47 3.15
CA SER A 128 12.80 -22.15 4.42
C SER A 128 13.33 -23.57 4.37
N SER A 129 13.61 -24.14 5.53
CA SER A 129 13.90 -25.56 5.68
C SER A 129 13.45 -26.00 7.07
N PRO A 130 12.97 -27.25 7.22
CA PRO A 130 12.61 -27.79 8.53
C PRO A 130 13.72 -27.60 9.57
N GLY A 131 13.36 -27.07 10.74
CA GLY A 131 14.25 -26.79 11.86
C GLY A 131 15.23 -25.62 11.68
N ARG A 132 15.15 -24.87 10.57
CA ARG A 132 16.06 -23.74 10.27
C ARG A 132 15.37 -22.36 10.29
N GLY A 133 14.05 -22.34 10.37
CA GLY A 133 13.21 -21.15 10.24
C GLY A 133 12.99 -20.71 8.80
N THR A 134 12.28 -19.60 8.67
CA THR A 134 11.88 -19.04 7.37
C THR A 134 12.50 -17.67 7.13
N ALA A 135 12.85 -17.38 5.89
CA ALA A 135 13.23 -16.06 5.40
C ALA A 135 12.40 -15.71 4.18
N LEU A 136 11.66 -14.61 4.26
CA LEU A 136 10.92 -14.03 3.13
C LEU A 136 11.53 -12.69 2.73
N VAL A 137 11.53 -12.43 1.43
CA VAL A 137 12.00 -11.19 0.83
C VAL A 137 10.90 -10.66 -0.07
N MET A 138 10.47 -9.44 0.21
CA MET A 138 9.52 -8.67 -0.57
C MET A 138 10.23 -7.47 -1.22
N GLU A 139 9.95 -7.21 -2.48
CA GLU A 139 10.41 -6.00 -3.17
C GLU A 139 9.22 -5.28 -3.80
N LYS A 140 9.18 -3.96 -3.64
CA LYS A 140 8.17 -3.10 -4.25
C LYS A 140 8.80 -1.81 -4.76
N THR A 141 8.47 -1.40 -5.97
CA THR A 141 8.89 -0.13 -6.56
C THR A 141 7.77 0.87 -6.38
N LEU A 142 8.02 1.95 -5.65
CA LEU A 142 7.02 2.97 -5.40
C LEU A 142 6.85 3.87 -6.63
N GLN A 143 5.61 4.17 -6.97
CA GLN A 143 5.27 5.04 -8.07
C GLN A 143 5.80 6.47 -7.82
N GLU A 144 6.13 7.17 -8.90
CA GLU A 144 6.42 8.59 -8.85
C GLU A 144 5.12 9.38 -8.68
N ARG A 145 5.19 10.48 -7.93
CA ARG A 145 4.13 11.49 -7.97
C ARG A 145 4.28 12.28 -9.26
N THR A 146 3.38 12.06 -10.21
CA THR A 146 3.25 13.00 -11.32
C THR A 146 2.62 14.29 -10.78
N GLU A 147 3.31 15.42 -10.94
CA GLU A 147 2.79 16.74 -10.58
C GLU A 147 1.70 17.18 -11.58
N ASN A 148 0.56 16.49 -11.63
CA ASN A 148 -0.58 16.90 -12.45
C ASN A 148 -1.76 17.26 -11.56
N GLY A 149 -1.65 18.44 -10.95
CA GLY A 149 -2.72 19.09 -10.18
C GLY A 149 -2.68 20.61 -10.26
N SER A 150 -1.96 21.19 -11.24
CA SER A 150 -2.10 22.62 -11.55
C SER A 150 -3.51 22.86 -12.05
N PHE A 151 -4.27 23.65 -11.30
CA PHE A 151 -5.59 24.16 -11.62
C PHE A 151 -5.61 24.92 -12.96
N GLU A 152 -5.67 24.21 -14.08
CA GLU A 152 -6.04 24.78 -15.38
C GLU A 152 -7.48 24.41 -15.71
N ASN A 153 -8.43 25.01 -15.00
CA ASN A 153 -9.70 25.37 -15.63
C ASN A 153 -10.40 26.53 -14.88
N LYS A 154 -9.87 27.75 -15.07
CA LYS A 154 -10.56 29.00 -14.71
C LYS A 154 -10.61 30.00 -15.87
N ARG A 155 -10.47 29.56 -17.11
CA ARG A 155 -10.57 30.43 -18.31
C ARG A 155 -11.72 30.04 -19.23
N GLU A 156 -12.93 29.82 -18.72
CA GLU A 156 -14.12 29.76 -19.58
C GLU A 156 -15.36 30.50 -19.05
N ILE A 157 -15.27 31.24 -17.94
CA ILE A 157 -16.37 32.11 -17.46
C ILE A 157 -15.91 33.57 -17.42
N SER A 158 -15.54 34.13 -18.57
CA SER A 158 -15.56 35.60 -18.79
C SER A 158 -15.72 36.04 -20.25
N GLY A 159 -16.08 35.11 -21.14
CA GLY A 159 -16.03 35.32 -22.60
C GLY A 159 -17.37 35.26 -23.33
N ALA A 160 -18.47 35.81 -22.80
CA ALA A 160 -19.69 36.01 -23.58
C ALA A 160 -20.11 37.49 -23.59
N ARG A 161 -19.44 38.26 -24.46
CA ARG A 161 -19.82 39.62 -24.83
C ARG A 161 -21.19 39.62 -25.53
N ARG A 162 -22.09 40.46 -25.01
CA ARG A 162 -23.02 41.38 -25.71
C ARG A 162 -23.49 40.95 -27.12
N ARG A 163 -24.77 40.58 -27.25
CA ARG A 163 -25.54 40.81 -28.48
C ARG A 163 -26.41 42.05 -28.32
N LYS A 164 -26.29 42.93 -29.32
CA LYS A 164 -26.83 44.28 -29.41
C LYS A 164 -28.35 44.26 -29.58
N SER A 165 -29.00 45.22 -28.93
CA SER A 165 -30.37 45.68 -29.13
C SER A 165 -30.45 46.74 -30.24
N GLY A 166 -31.55 46.72 -31.01
CA GLY A 166 -32.01 47.81 -31.89
C GLY A 166 -31.92 47.49 -33.38
N ALA A 167 -32.87 47.81 -34.25
CA ALA A 167 -34.19 48.44 -34.13
C ALA A 167 -34.94 48.25 -35.47
N GLY A 168 -36.27 48.24 -35.44
CA GLY A 168 -37.15 48.24 -36.63
C GLY A 168 -38.57 48.66 -36.26
N THR A 169 -38.82 49.97 -36.34
CA THR A 169 -40.06 50.77 -36.14
C THR A 169 -41.10 50.55 -37.28
N PRO A 170 -42.29 51.23 -37.41
CA PRO A 170 -43.02 52.19 -36.53
C PRO A 170 -44.59 52.09 -36.53
N MET A 171 -45.24 53.14 -35.96
CA MET A 171 -46.66 53.61 -36.03
C MET A 171 -47.67 52.95 -35.07
N CYS A 172 -48.62 53.65 -34.42
CA CYS A 172 -49.28 54.93 -34.73
C CYS A 172 -49.76 55.68 -33.44
N GLN A 173 -50.12 56.95 -33.61
CA GLN A 173 -50.36 57.99 -32.60
C GLN A 173 -51.75 57.98 -31.94
N SER A 174 -51.79 58.60 -30.74
CA SER A 174 -52.89 59.24 -29.97
C SER A 174 -54.30 59.33 -30.56
N VAL A 175 -55.35 59.13 -29.73
CA VAL A 175 -56.38 60.16 -29.39
C VAL A 175 -57.07 59.82 -28.06
N SER A 176 -57.40 60.87 -27.30
CA SER A 176 -58.24 61.02 -26.11
C SER A 176 -59.73 60.64 -26.24
N GLY A 177 -60.39 60.31 -25.11
CA GLY A 177 -61.74 60.84 -24.80
C GLY A 177 -62.88 59.85 -24.41
N LYS A 178 -63.37 59.99 -23.16
CA LYS A 178 -64.75 59.95 -22.59
C LYS A 178 -65.85 58.94 -23.02
N GLY A 179 -66.61 58.51 -22.00
CA GLY A 179 -68.03 58.02 -22.04
C GLY A 179 -68.14 56.49 -21.97
N ASP A 180 -68.90 55.84 -21.10
CA ASP A 180 -69.99 56.21 -20.17
C ASP A 180 -69.89 55.37 -18.88
#